data_AF-A0A955QWK1-F1
#
_entry.id   AF-A0A955QWK1-F1
#
_cell.length_a   1.000
_cell.length_b   1.000
_cell.length_c   1.000
_cell.angle_alpha   90.00
_cell.angle_beta   90.00
_cell.angle_gamma   90.00
#
_symmetry.space_group_name_H-M   'P 1'
#
loop_
_entity.id
_entity.type
_entity.pdbx_description
1 polymer ?
#
loop_
_entity_poly.entity_id
_entity_poly.type
_entity_poly.pdbx_seq_one_letter_code
_entity_poly.pdbx_strand_id
1 'polypeptide(L)'
;MISAAILVISSKVLDNGQRDEIREVLEPMFQEEHMRLSSYHVVADNRDDIKSNLIELCDEKGAQIVLTVGGTGVRPTDWAPEATKDVIDKEVPGIGEAMRAESLKKVRTAMLSRGIAGIRGSTLIVNLPGSSRGARENLSVLMPILNHTIGKISGKGKLSRKGKLSK
;
A
#
# COMPACT_ATOMS: atom_id res chain seq x y z
N MET A 1 -17.39 -1.38 4.04
CA MET A 1 -16.65 -1.31 2.78
C MET A 1 -15.37 -0.52 3.04
N ILE A 2 -14.21 -1.09 2.73
CA ILE A 2 -12.90 -0.46 2.94
C ILE A 2 -12.66 0.57 1.81
N SER A 3 -12.33 1.81 2.15
CA SER A 3 -11.94 2.82 1.16
C SER A 3 -10.46 2.65 0.77
N ALA A 4 -10.18 2.37 -0.50
CA ALA A 4 -8.83 2.14 -1.01
C ALA A 4 -8.43 3.20 -2.03
N ALA A 5 -7.19 3.69 -1.94
CA ALA A 5 -6.59 4.55 -2.95
C ALA A 5 -5.40 3.85 -3.61
N ILE A 6 -5.19 4.11 -4.90
CA ILE A 6 -4.02 3.65 -5.65
C ILE A 6 -3.20 4.88 -6.07
N LEU A 7 -1.90 4.84 -5.81
CA LEU A 7 -0.92 5.83 -6.24
C LEU A 7 0.14 5.16 -7.12
N VAL A 8 0.04 5.34 -8.43
CA VAL A 8 1.03 4.86 -9.40
C VAL A 8 2.19 5.85 -9.45
N ILE A 9 3.41 5.35 -9.24
CA ILE A 9 4.64 6.14 -9.26
C ILE A 9 5.35 5.84 -10.57
N SER A 10 5.13 6.69 -11.57
CA SER A 10 5.76 6.57 -12.88
C SER A 10 5.73 7.87 -13.67
N SER A 11 6.87 8.55 -13.78
CA SER A 11 7.05 9.67 -14.73
C SER A 11 6.80 9.24 -16.18
N LYS A 12 7.01 7.96 -16.54
CA LYS A 12 6.72 7.49 -17.90
C LYS A 12 5.23 7.41 -18.22
N VAL A 13 4.42 6.99 -17.25
CA VAL A 13 2.96 7.00 -17.40
C VAL A 13 2.46 8.44 -17.41
N LEU A 14 2.99 9.28 -16.50
CA LEU A 14 2.58 10.68 -16.36
C LEU A 14 2.93 11.52 -17.60
N ASP A 15 4.17 11.47 -18.06
CA ASP A 15 4.72 12.42 -19.04
C ASP A 15 4.65 11.88 -20.48
N ASN A 16 4.85 10.57 -20.65
CA ASN A 16 5.01 9.96 -21.98
C ASN A 16 3.78 9.16 -22.43
N GLY A 17 2.69 9.19 -21.66
CA GLY A 17 1.46 8.47 -21.97
C GLY A 17 1.64 6.95 -22.05
N GLN A 18 2.66 6.40 -21.37
CA GLN A 18 2.82 4.95 -21.29
C GLN A 18 1.54 4.36 -20.69
N ARG A 19 1.02 3.30 -21.33
CA ARG A 19 -0.19 2.63 -20.84
C ARG A 19 0.02 2.14 -19.41
N ASP A 20 -0.94 2.49 -18.57
CA ASP A 20 -1.10 1.99 -17.21
C ASP A 20 -2.16 0.88 -17.22
N GLU A 21 -1.84 -0.26 -16.59
CA GLU A 21 -2.71 -1.43 -16.49
C GLU A 21 -3.01 -1.78 -15.02
N ILE A 22 -2.56 -0.94 -14.08
CA ILE A 22 -2.64 -1.24 -12.64
C ILE A 22 -4.08 -1.23 -12.17
N ARG A 23 -4.89 -0.28 -12.63
CA ARG A 23 -6.31 -0.22 -12.31
C ARG A 23 -7.02 -1.51 -12.72
N GLU A 24 -6.85 -1.92 -13.96
CA GLU A 24 -7.49 -3.09 -14.56
C GLU A 24 -7.12 -4.39 -13.84
N VAL A 25 -5.92 -4.43 -13.24
CA VAL A 25 -5.42 -5.62 -12.54
C VAL A 25 -5.79 -5.63 -11.05
N LEU A 26 -5.78 -4.48 -10.37
CA LEU A 26 -6.00 -4.42 -8.91
C LEU A 26 -7.46 -4.18 -8.53
N GLU A 27 -8.20 -3.35 -9.28
CA GLU A 27 -9.59 -3.01 -8.96
C GLU A 27 -10.53 -4.23 -8.90
N PRO A 28 -10.41 -5.26 -9.77
CA PRO A 28 -11.22 -6.47 -9.65
C PRO A 28 -11.01 -7.23 -8.33
N MET A 29 -9.80 -7.20 -7.76
CA MET A 29 -9.50 -7.87 -6.49
C MET A 29 -10.22 -7.21 -5.30
N PHE A 30 -10.59 -5.93 -5.42
CA PHE A 30 -11.22 -5.18 -4.33
C PHE A 30 -12.59 -5.75 -3.96
N GLN A 31 -13.26 -6.43 -4.89
CA GLN A 31 -14.57 -7.04 -4.63
C GLN A 31 -14.47 -8.16 -3.58
N GLU A 32 -13.37 -8.90 -3.53
CA GLU A 32 -13.18 -10.03 -2.60
C GLU A 32 -13.22 -9.58 -1.13
N GLU A 33 -12.64 -8.41 -0.83
CA GLU A 33 -12.51 -7.90 0.55
C GLU A 33 -13.50 -6.77 0.89
N HIS A 34 -14.55 -6.59 0.09
CA HIS A 34 -15.50 -5.47 0.22
C HIS A 34 -14.77 -4.11 0.24
N MET A 35 -13.78 -3.95 -0.62
CA MET A 35 -13.07 -2.70 -0.85
C MET A 35 -13.74 -1.91 -1.98
N ARG A 36 -13.59 -0.58 -1.96
CA ARG A 36 -13.92 0.31 -3.08
C ARG A 36 -12.73 1.18 -3.42
N LEU A 37 -12.49 1.39 -4.70
CA LEU A 37 -11.50 2.36 -5.14
C LEU A 37 -12.07 3.77 -4.98
N SER A 38 -11.53 4.55 -4.05
CA SER A 38 -11.95 5.93 -3.80
C SER A 38 -11.11 6.97 -4.54
N SER A 39 -9.87 6.63 -4.88
CA SER A 39 -8.94 7.56 -5.55
C SER A 39 -7.91 6.79 -6.35
N TYR A 40 -7.51 7.34 -7.50
CA TYR A 40 -6.49 6.78 -8.38
C TYR A 40 -5.66 7.93 -8.93
N HIS A 41 -4.37 7.94 -8.63
CA HIS A 41 -3.46 9.00 -9.04
C HIS A 41 -2.21 8.41 -9.68
N VAL A 42 -1.64 9.13 -10.64
CA VAL A 42 -0.32 8.87 -11.20
C VAL A 42 0.56 10.07 -10.84
N VAL A 43 1.76 9.81 -10.33
CA VAL A 43 2.72 10.84 -9.92
C VAL A 43 4.12 10.57 -10.47
N ALA A 44 4.94 11.62 -10.48
CA ALA A 44 6.32 11.56 -10.92
C ALA A 44 7.20 10.76 -9.93
N ASP A 45 8.34 10.28 -10.44
CA ASP A 45 9.30 9.46 -9.70
C ASP A 45 10.22 10.30 -8.77
N ASN A 46 9.65 11.25 -8.02
CA ASN A 46 10.39 12.05 -7.05
C ASN A 46 9.74 12.00 -5.66
N ARG A 47 10.58 12.16 -4.63
CA ARG A 47 10.21 11.93 -3.23
C ARG A 47 9.12 12.88 -2.74
N ASP A 48 9.18 14.16 -3.12
CA ASP A 48 8.26 15.19 -2.62
C ASP A 48 6.85 15.05 -3.20
N ASP A 49 6.73 14.70 -4.49
CA ASP A 49 5.43 14.43 -5.13
C ASP A 49 4.78 13.17 -4.55
N ILE A 50 5.55 12.10 -4.34
CA ILE A 50 5.03 10.88 -3.70
C ILE A 50 4.56 11.21 -2.28
N LYS A 51 5.37 11.93 -1.51
CA LYS A 51 5.08 12.31 -0.12
C LYS A 51 3.81 13.15 -0.01
N SER A 52 3.67 14.20 -0.82
CA SER A 52 2.52 15.09 -0.77
C SER A 52 1.22 14.36 -1.12
N ASN A 53 1.23 13.49 -2.13
CA ASN A 53 0.09 12.68 -2.51
C ASN A 53 -0.27 11.65 -1.43
N LEU A 54 0.71 11.02 -0.79
CA LEU A 54 0.44 10.12 0.33
C LEU A 54 -0.27 10.86 1.48
N ILE A 55 0.16 12.07 1.80
CA ILE A 55 -0.48 12.91 2.82
C ILE A 55 -1.92 13.26 2.42
N GLU A 56 -2.14 13.77 1.20
CA GLU A 56 -3.49 14.12 0.71
C GLU A 56 -4.44 12.90 0.77
N LEU A 57 -3.98 11.74 0.29
CA LEU A 57 -4.80 10.53 0.25
C LEU A 57 -5.19 10.03 1.65
N CYS A 58 -4.29 10.16 2.63
CA CYS A 58 -4.56 9.75 4.00
C CYS A 58 -5.43 10.78 4.74
N ASP A 59 -5.03 12.06 4.70
CA ASP A 59 -5.52 13.08 5.62
C ASP A 59 -6.73 13.82 5.07
N GLU A 60 -6.80 14.03 3.75
CA GLU A 60 -7.88 14.79 3.11
C GLU A 60 -8.91 13.88 2.46
N LYS A 61 -8.47 12.85 1.72
CA LYS A 61 -9.39 11.88 1.08
C LYS A 61 -9.88 10.80 2.05
N GLY A 62 -9.24 10.63 3.20
CA GLY A 62 -9.63 9.66 4.22
C GLY A 62 -9.56 8.20 3.73
N ALA A 63 -8.61 7.88 2.84
CA ALA A 63 -8.41 6.50 2.40
C ALA A 63 -8.05 5.62 3.61
N GLN A 64 -8.64 4.43 3.71
CA GLN A 64 -8.31 3.49 4.78
C GLN A 64 -7.09 2.65 4.43
N ILE A 65 -6.87 2.42 3.14
CA ILE A 65 -5.65 1.84 2.60
C ILE A 65 -5.17 2.64 1.39
N VAL A 66 -3.87 2.92 1.33
CA VAL A 66 -3.19 3.50 0.17
C VAL A 66 -2.20 2.46 -0.36
N LEU A 67 -2.38 2.08 -1.61
CA LEU A 67 -1.49 1.18 -2.33
C LEU A 67 -0.63 2.01 -3.29
N THR A 68 0.67 2.13 -2.99
CA THR A 68 1.58 2.69 -3.99
C THR A 68 2.02 1.59 -4.95
N VAL A 69 2.23 1.92 -6.22
CA VAL A 69 2.66 0.95 -7.23
C VAL A 69 3.85 1.52 -7.99
N GLY A 70 5.01 0.88 -7.82
CA GLY A 70 6.28 1.34 -8.40
C GLY A 70 7.19 2.03 -7.39
N GLY A 71 8.38 2.44 -7.87
CA GLY A 71 9.37 3.18 -7.06
C GLY A 71 10.00 2.42 -5.90
N THR A 72 9.92 1.08 -5.88
CA THR A 72 10.42 0.22 -4.77
C THR A 72 11.71 -0.53 -5.07
N GLY A 73 12.32 -0.31 -6.24
CA GLY A 73 13.58 -0.97 -6.62
C GLY A 73 14.82 -0.27 -6.05
N VAL A 74 15.90 -0.37 -6.81
CA VAL A 74 17.23 0.15 -6.48
C VAL A 74 17.70 1.24 -7.45
N ARG A 75 16.80 1.75 -8.31
CA ARG A 75 17.14 2.88 -9.20
C ARG A 75 17.29 4.17 -8.36
N PRO A 76 18.08 5.15 -8.82
CA PRO A 76 18.23 6.43 -8.13
C PRO A 76 16.92 7.22 -7.92
N THR A 77 15.87 6.89 -8.68
CA THR A 77 14.55 7.53 -8.60
C THR A 77 13.51 6.66 -7.88
N ASP A 78 13.90 5.48 -7.37
CA ASP A 78 12.99 4.59 -6.64
C ASP A 78 12.82 5.10 -5.20
N TRP A 79 11.97 6.10 -5.01
CA TRP A 79 11.78 6.83 -3.73
C TRP A 79 10.57 6.40 -2.90
N ALA A 80 9.78 5.43 -3.36
CA ALA A 80 8.52 5.08 -2.69
C ALA A 80 8.70 4.67 -1.21
N PRO A 81 9.71 3.85 -0.84
CA PRO A 81 9.94 3.48 0.55
C PRO A 81 10.30 4.67 1.43
N GLU A 82 11.18 5.56 0.98
CA GLU A 82 11.60 6.76 1.71
C GLU A 82 10.45 7.74 1.86
N ALA A 83 9.70 8.02 0.79
CA ALA A 83 8.53 8.89 0.85
C ALA A 83 7.46 8.32 1.81
N THR A 84 7.28 7.00 1.83
CA THR A 84 6.38 6.34 2.77
C THR A 84 6.90 6.47 4.20
N LYS A 85 8.20 6.23 4.41
CA LYS A 85 8.85 6.33 5.72
C LYS A 85 8.74 7.74 6.31
N ASP A 86 8.74 8.78 5.48
CA ASP A 86 8.60 10.18 5.89
C ASP A 86 7.21 10.55 6.40
N VAL A 87 6.17 9.77 6.07
CA VAL A 87 4.76 10.13 6.36
C VAL A 87 4.07 9.20 7.34
N ILE A 88 4.62 8.00 7.56
CA ILE A 88 4.03 7.04 8.50
C ILE A 88 4.38 7.38 9.95
N ASP A 89 3.41 7.20 10.85
CA ASP A 89 3.61 7.29 12.29
C ASP A 89 4.25 6.01 12.85
N LYS A 90 3.95 4.87 12.21
CA LYS A 90 4.38 3.54 12.65
C LYS A 90 4.62 2.62 11.48
N GLU A 91 5.80 2.02 11.42
CA GLU A 91 6.10 0.99 10.42
C GLU A 91 5.52 -0.38 10.81
N VAL A 92 5.13 -1.16 9.80
CA VAL A 92 4.67 -2.55 9.93
C VAL A 92 5.59 -3.45 9.08
N PRO A 93 6.82 -3.74 9.57
CA PRO A 93 7.86 -4.38 8.75
C PRO A 93 7.45 -5.78 8.25
N GLY A 94 6.68 -6.53 9.04
CA GLY A 94 6.22 -7.87 8.71
C GLY A 94 5.41 -7.96 7.40
N ILE A 95 4.75 -6.89 6.98
CA ILE A 95 4.05 -6.86 5.68
C ILE A 95 5.06 -6.88 4.53
N GLY A 96 6.09 -6.02 4.57
CA GLY A 96 7.14 -6.00 3.56
C GLY A 96 7.94 -7.30 3.52
N GLU A 97 8.20 -7.90 4.68
CA GLU A 97 8.86 -9.20 4.81
C GLU A 97 8.06 -10.32 4.15
N ALA A 98 6.76 -10.44 4.46
CA ALA A 98 5.88 -11.45 3.89
C ALA A 98 5.77 -11.31 2.35
N MET A 99 5.56 -10.08 1.87
CA MET A 99 5.51 -9.76 0.44
C MET A 99 6.79 -10.16 -0.30
N ARG A 100 7.98 -9.84 0.26
CA ARG A 100 9.27 -10.27 -0.29
C ARG A 100 9.43 -11.78 -0.26
N ALA A 101 9.07 -12.44 0.85
CA ALA A 101 9.18 -13.88 1.00
C ALA A 101 8.32 -14.64 -0.02
N GLU A 102 7.07 -14.21 -0.25
CA GLU A 102 6.21 -14.80 -1.28
C GLU A 102 6.71 -14.53 -2.70
N SER A 103 7.21 -13.33 -2.96
CA SER A 103 7.79 -12.98 -4.26
C SER A 103 9.08 -13.77 -4.57
N LEU A 104 9.90 -14.04 -3.54
CA LEU A 104 11.15 -14.81 -3.66
C LEU A 104 10.95 -16.26 -4.10
N LYS A 105 9.79 -16.85 -3.79
CA LYS A 105 9.42 -18.18 -4.28
C LYS A 105 9.27 -18.23 -5.81
N LYS A 106 9.09 -17.07 -6.45
CA LYS A 106 8.81 -16.94 -7.89
C LYS A 106 9.97 -16.33 -8.66
N VAL A 107 10.58 -15.27 -8.14
CA VAL A 107 11.66 -14.54 -8.82
C VAL A 107 12.74 -14.13 -7.82
N ARG A 108 14.02 -14.45 -8.14
CA ARG A 108 15.16 -14.14 -7.26
C ARG A 108 15.35 -12.64 -7.04
N THR A 109 15.08 -11.82 -8.05
CA THR A 109 15.19 -10.35 -7.98
C THR A 109 14.25 -9.72 -6.97
N ALA A 110 13.26 -10.45 -6.44
CA ALA A 110 12.40 -9.96 -5.36
C ALA A 110 13.16 -9.54 -4.10
N MET A 111 14.37 -10.07 -3.86
CA MET A 111 15.22 -9.64 -2.75
C MET A 111 15.66 -8.17 -2.83
N LEU A 112 15.61 -7.57 -4.03
CA LEU A 112 16.00 -6.18 -4.25
C LEU A 112 14.87 -5.19 -3.94
N SER A 113 13.64 -5.67 -3.74
CA SER A 113 12.52 -4.80 -3.41
C SER A 113 12.72 -4.17 -2.03
N ARG A 114 12.67 -2.85 -1.98
CA ARG A 114 12.73 -2.05 -0.75
C ARG A 114 11.36 -1.63 -0.25
N GLY A 115 10.28 -2.13 -0.85
CA GLY A 115 8.90 -1.78 -0.45
C GLY A 115 8.64 -2.02 1.03
N ILE A 116 8.01 -1.05 1.68
CA ILE A 116 7.62 -1.11 3.09
C ILE A 116 6.11 -0.95 3.24
N ALA A 117 5.64 -1.07 4.47
CA ALA A 117 4.27 -0.74 4.86
C ALA A 117 4.27 -0.04 6.21
N GLY A 118 3.30 0.83 6.42
CA GLY A 118 3.16 1.56 7.68
C GLY A 118 1.80 2.20 7.82
N ILE A 119 1.58 2.80 8.98
CA ILE A 119 0.33 3.42 9.37
C ILE A 119 0.55 4.93 9.46
N ARG A 120 -0.34 5.69 8.84
CA ARG A 120 -0.50 7.14 9.03
C ARG A 120 -1.91 7.41 9.52
N GLY A 121 -2.07 7.92 10.74
CA GLY A 121 -3.36 8.14 11.38
C GLY A 121 -4.21 6.87 11.38
N SER A 122 -5.27 6.87 10.57
CA SER A 122 -6.19 5.73 10.41
C SER A 122 -6.03 4.94 9.09
N THR A 123 -4.93 5.19 8.38
CA THR A 123 -4.66 4.68 7.03
C THR A 123 -3.48 3.73 7.04
N LEU A 124 -3.64 2.56 6.40
CA LEU A 124 -2.54 1.66 6.07
C LEU A 124 -1.94 2.05 4.71
N ILE A 125 -0.64 2.31 4.66
CA ILE A 125 0.10 2.56 3.41
C ILE A 125 0.95 1.32 3.10
N VAL A 126 0.88 0.80 1.87
CA VAL A 126 1.66 -0.36 1.43
C VAL A 126 2.29 -0.10 0.07
N ASN A 127 3.60 -0.33 -0.06
CA ASN A 127 4.29 -0.22 -1.34
C ASN A 127 4.27 -1.56 -2.09
N LEU A 128 3.65 -1.56 -3.27
CA LEU A 128 3.61 -2.70 -4.18
C LEU A 128 4.67 -2.55 -5.29
N PRO A 129 5.13 -3.67 -5.89
CA PRO A 129 6.01 -3.64 -7.05
C PRO A 129 5.35 -2.95 -8.26
N GLY A 130 6.16 -2.33 -9.13
CA GLY A 130 5.65 -1.57 -10.28
C GLY A 130 5.08 -2.39 -11.45
N SER A 131 5.34 -3.70 -11.51
CA SER A 131 4.74 -4.55 -12.55
C SER A 131 3.33 -4.97 -12.14
N SER A 132 2.38 -4.98 -13.08
CA SER A 132 0.97 -5.35 -12.77
C SER A 132 0.87 -6.74 -12.15
N ARG A 133 1.68 -7.69 -12.63
CA ARG A 133 1.80 -9.03 -12.03
C ARG A 133 2.33 -8.96 -10.59
N GLY A 134 3.43 -8.23 -10.36
CA GLY A 134 4.02 -8.11 -9.03
C GLY A 134 3.07 -7.44 -8.03
N ALA A 135 2.42 -6.36 -8.45
CA ALA A 135 1.42 -5.66 -7.66
C ALA A 135 0.26 -6.59 -7.27
N ARG A 136 -0.32 -7.31 -8.24
CA ARG A 136 -1.39 -8.29 -8.01
C ARG A 136 -0.97 -9.35 -7.00
N GLU A 137 0.17 -9.98 -7.24
CA GLU A 137 0.67 -11.07 -6.40
C GLU A 137 0.97 -10.61 -4.97
N ASN A 138 1.48 -9.40 -4.79
CA ASN A 138 1.77 -8.84 -3.47
C ASN A 138 0.49 -8.39 -2.75
N LEU A 139 -0.48 -7.83 -3.48
CA LEU A 139 -1.80 -7.51 -2.91
C LEU A 139 -2.53 -8.78 -2.45
N SER A 140 -2.41 -9.91 -3.16
CA SER A 140 -2.97 -11.20 -2.73
C SER A 140 -2.43 -11.66 -1.36
N VAL A 141 -1.18 -11.32 -1.01
CA VAL A 141 -0.62 -11.63 0.33
C VAL A 141 -1.35 -10.86 1.44
N LEU A 142 -1.85 -9.67 1.12
CA LEU A 142 -2.53 -8.79 2.06
C LEU A 142 -4.00 -9.14 2.23
N MET A 143 -4.68 -9.58 1.17
CA MET A 143 -6.15 -9.75 1.16
C MET A 143 -6.69 -10.42 2.44
N PRO A 144 -6.16 -11.59 2.89
CA PRO A 144 -6.70 -12.28 4.05
C PRO A 144 -6.65 -11.50 5.38
N ILE A 145 -5.79 -10.47 5.46
CA ILE A 145 -5.58 -9.69 6.68
C ILE A 145 -6.21 -8.29 6.63
N LEU A 146 -6.66 -7.81 5.46
CA LEU A 146 -7.07 -6.42 5.27
C LEU A 146 -8.24 -6.02 6.17
N ASN A 147 -9.33 -6.80 6.15
CA ASN A 147 -10.51 -6.49 6.96
C ASN A 147 -10.21 -6.41 8.46
N HIS A 148 -9.43 -7.36 8.99
CA HIS A 148 -9.02 -7.33 10.39
C HIS A 148 -8.12 -6.13 10.70
N THR A 149 -7.10 -5.90 9.87
CA THR A 149 -6.08 -4.88 10.07
C THR A 149 -6.68 -3.48 10.04
N ILE A 150 -7.50 -3.17 9.01
CA ILE A 150 -8.20 -1.88 8.89
C ILE A 150 -9.19 -1.67 10.04
N GLY A 151 -9.88 -2.72 10.48
CA GLY A 151 -10.77 -2.64 11.65
C GLY A 151 -10.02 -2.28 12.95
N LYS A 152 -8.77 -2.73 13.10
CA LYS A 152 -7.91 -2.38 14.24
C LYS A 152 -7.35 -0.96 14.14
N ILE A 153 -6.86 -0.56 12.97
CA ILE A 153 -6.30 0.78 12.74
C ILE A 153 -7.36 1.87 12.94
N SER A 154 -8.57 1.67 12.40
CA SER A 154 -9.68 2.64 12.50
C SER A 154 -10.33 2.74 13.90
N GLY A 155 -9.84 2.00 14.89
CA GLY A 155 -10.41 2.01 16.25
C GLY A 155 -11.78 1.32 16.38
N LYS A 156 -12.32 0.72 15.30
CA LYS A 156 -13.59 -0.03 15.32
C LYS A 156 -13.48 -1.40 15.99
N GLY A 157 -12.29 -1.79 16.44
CA GLY A 157 -12.10 -2.96 17.28
C GLY A 157 -12.74 -2.73 18.65
N LYS A 158 -13.88 -3.39 18.90
CA LYS A 158 -14.53 -3.47 20.22
C LYS A 158 -13.46 -3.50 21.33
N LEU A 159 -13.44 -2.46 22.16
CA LEU A 159 -12.84 -2.52 23.50
C LEU A 159 -13.64 -3.58 24.27
N SER A 160 -13.29 -4.86 24.10
CA SER A 160 -13.66 -5.91 25.03
C SER A 160 -12.80 -5.74 26.28
N ARG A 161 -13.04 -4.66 27.03
CA ARG A 161 -12.74 -4.65 28.47
C ARG A 161 -13.78 -5.52 29.15
N LYS A 162 -13.62 -6.84 29.08
CA LYS A 162 -14.14 -7.70 30.14
C LYS A 162 -13.05 -7.82 31.17
N GLY A 163 -13.08 -6.89 32.12
CA GLY A 163 -12.54 -7.17 33.44
C GLY A 163 -13.33 -8.35 34.03
N LYS A 164 -12.60 -9.36 34.49
CA LYS A 164 -12.96 -10.11 35.69
C LYS A 164 -11.68 -10.36 36.45
N LEU A 165 -11.51 -9.57 37.51
CA LEU A 165 -10.84 -10.01 38.73
C LEU A 165 -11.54 -11.26 39.29
N SER A 166 -10.80 -11.98 40.14
CA SER A 166 -11.17 -13.15 40.96
C SER A 166 -11.29 -14.46 40.18
N LYS A 167 -10.59 -15.54 40.55
CA LYS A 167 -10.10 -15.97 41.87
C LYS A 167 -8.64 -16.39 41.83
#